data_AF-A0A5C2HJ81-F1
#
_entry.id   AF-A0A5C2HJ81-F1
#
_cell.length_a   1.000
_cell.length_b   1.000
_cell.length_c   1.000
_cell.angle_alpha   90.00
_cell.angle_beta   90.00
_cell.angle_gamma   90.00
#
_symmetry.space_group_name_H-M   'P 1'
#
loop_
_entity.id
_entity.type
_entity.pdbx_description
1 polymer ?
#
loop_
_entity_poly.entity_id
_entity_poly.type
_entity_poly.pdbx_seq_one_letter_code
_entity_poly.pdbx_strand_id
1 'polypeptide(L)'
;MSSVFISGSSSIKYLANDVIKSLENIIDKGFKIFVGDAKGVDTLIQQYFYKKNYTNINICTIYETPRNLASNKFKIIQVDYDKNLFGEREKQTFKDEFMTLNSNYSFVIWDGKSKGSFENIKRAITNNKKLKVFYTLENRFLDKELLNIENITNIYKQNTGYTQTEIYNKIKESKIYTNINKANEIKQWLINNDILKIYNDKLSINQKYKNYFIVENYRGNENIKYKANILELFKNNSLFASF
;
A
#
# COMPACT_ATOMS: atom_id res chain seq x y z
N MET A 1 -11.84 25.95 -9.24
CA MET A 1 -10.90 25.14 -10.04
C MET A 1 -10.68 23.81 -9.33
N SER A 2 -10.88 22.68 -10.00
CA SER A 2 -10.71 21.36 -9.38
C SER A 2 -9.22 21.05 -9.15
N SER A 3 -8.91 20.33 -8.07
CA SER A 3 -7.56 19.87 -7.78
C SER A 3 -7.48 18.36 -7.54
N VAL A 4 -6.37 17.75 -7.96
CA VAL A 4 -6.12 16.31 -7.83
C VAL A 4 -4.75 16.05 -7.20
N PHE A 5 -4.70 15.20 -6.19
CA PHE A 5 -3.47 14.59 -5.71
C PHE A 5 -3.24 13.29 -6.50
N ILE A 6 -2.12 13.22 -7.23
CA ILE A 6 -1.71 12.00 -7.94
C ILE A 6 -0.57 11.37 -7.17
N SER A 7 -0.74 10.11 -6.76
CA SER A 7 0.29 9.35 -6.04
C SER A 7 0.40 7.93 -6.57
N GLY A 8 1.44 7.21 -6.18
CA GLY A 8 1.54 5.81 -6.52
C GLY A 8 2.79 5.11 -6.04
N SER A 9 2.99 3.89 -6.55
CA SER A 9 4.04 3.00 -6.06
C SER A 9 5.40 3.34 -6.65
N SER A 10 6.46 3.34 -5.84
CA SER A 10 7.83 3.65 -6.29
C SER A 10 8.44 2.54 -7.18
N SER A 11 7.87 1.34 -7.12
CA SER A 11 8.17 0.17 -7.94
C SER A 11 7.78 0.36 -9.41
N ILE A 12 6.75 1.15 -9.71
CA ILE A 12 6.18 1.31 -11.05
C ILE A 12 7.12 2.14 -11.93
N LYS A 13 7.37 1.66 -13.16
CA LYS A 13 8.35 2.25 -14.11
C LYS A 13 7.73 2.80 -15.40
N TYR A 14 6.45 2.57 -15.64
CA TYR A 14 5.72 3.09 -16.80
C TYR A 14 4.26 3.36 -16.43
N LEU A 15 3.60 4.24 -17.19
CA LEU A 15 2.18 4.56 -17.02
C LEU A 15 1.36 3.77 -18.05
N ALA A 16 0.33 3.07 -17.60
CA ALA A 16 -0.59 2.36 -18.49
C ALA A 16 -1.43 3.35 -19.33
N ASN A 17 -1.92 2.91 -20.50
CA ASN A 17 -2.70 3.76 -21.40
C ASN A 17 -3.95 4.36 -20.74
N ASP A 18 -4.62 3.62 -19.85
CA ASP A 18 -5.80 4.12 -19.15
C ASP A 18 -5.47 5.16 -18.07
N VAL A 19 -4.27 5.08 -17.49
CA VAL A 19 -3.71 6.15 -16.65
C VAL A 19 -3.45 7.38 -17.50
N ILE A 20 -2.78 7.23 -18.65
CA ILE A 20 -2.51 8.32 -19.62
C ILE A 20 -3.81 9.02 -20.02
N LYS A 21 -4.85 8.29 -20.43
CA LYS A 21 -6.18 8.86 -20.74
C LYS A 21 -6.74 9.68 -19.58
N SER A 22 -6.53 9.24 -18.33
CA SER A 22 -6.97 9.99 -17.16
C SER A 22 -6.17 11.28 -16.95
N LEU A 23 -4.87 11.27 -17.27
CA LEU A 23 -4.02 12.46 -17.21
C LEU A 23 -4.38 13.48 -18.30
N GLU A 24 -4.69 13.05 -19.52
CA GLU A 24 -5.18 13.95 -20.58
C GLU A 24 -6.48 14.64 -20.15
N ASN A 25 -7.43 13.88 -19.59
CA ASN A 25 -8.67 14.46 -19.05
C ASN A 25 -8.44 15.49 -17.92
N ILE A 26 -7.36 15.33 -17.14
CA ILE A 26 -6.94 16.28 -16.10
C ILE A 26 -6.41 17.58 -16.74
N ILE A 27 -5.65 17.46 -17.84
CA ILE A 27 -5.15 18.59 -18.64
C ILE A 27 -6.31 19.35 -19.27
N ASP A 28 -7.19 18.65 -19.98
CA ASP A 28 -8.33 19.25 -20.71
C ASP A 28 -9.25 20.04 -19.78
N LYS A 29 -9.41 19.56 -18.54
CA LYS A 29 -10.23 20.22 -17.53
C LYS A 29 -9.48 21.26 -16.69
N GLY A 30 -8.20 21.49 -16.96
CA GLY A 30 -7.39 22.49 -16.26
C GLY A 30 -7.22 22.23 -14.77
N PHE A 31 -7.14 20.97 -14.35
CA PHE A 31 -7.03 20.61 -12.93
C PHE A 31 -5.68 21.06 -12.34
N LYS A 32 -5.70 21.61 -11.12
CA LYS A 32 -4.48 21.83 -10.35
C LYS A 32 -3.98 20.50 -9.80
N ILE A 33 -2.72 20.17 -10.07
CA ILE A 33 -2.15 18.87 -9.67
C ILE A 33 -1.27 19.06 -8.44
N PHE A 34 -1.39 18.15 -7.49
CA PHE A 34 -0.42 17.93 -6.42
C PHE A 34 0.25 16.57 -6.66
N VAL A 35 1.58 16.54 -6.61
CA VAL A 35 2.38 15.32 -6.73
C VAL A 35 3.58 15.42 -5.82
N GLY A 36 4.04 14.29 -5.30
CA GLY A 36 5.28 14.22 -4.53
C GLY A 36 6.52 14.28 -5.42
N ASP A 37 7.65 14.10 -4.75
CA ASP A 37 9.00 14.12 -5.30
C ASP A 37 9.69 12.75 -5.22
N ALA A 38 8.95 11.67 -4.94
CA ALA A 38 9.53 10.34 -4.83
C ALA A 38 9.94 9.75 -6.19
N LYS A 39 10.68 8.63 -6.16
CA LYS A 39 10.91 7.81 -7.36
C LYS A 39 9.64 7.04 -7.76
N GLY A 40 9.56 6.62 -9.02
CA GLY A 40 8.45 5.81 -9.54
C GLY A 40 7.32 6.69 -10.07
N VAL A 41 6.07 6.43 -9.64
CA VAL A 41 4.89 7.15 -10.14
C VAL A 41 5.06 8.67 -10.09
N ASP A 42 5.50 9.24 -8.97
CA ASP A 42 5.71 10.68 -8.84
C ASP A 42 6.60 11.24 -9.96
N THR A 43 7.75 10.61 -10.22
CA THR A 43 8.66 10.99 -11.32
C THR A 43 8.00 10.86 -12.68
N LEU A 44 7.27 9.77 -12.94
CA LEU A 44 6.58 9.52 -14.21
C LEU A 44 5.50 10.57 -14.48
N ILE A 45 4.76 10.95 -13.45
CA ILE A 45 3.73 11.98 -13.50
C ILE A 45 4.36 13.35 -13.81
N GLN A 46 5.41 13.72 -13.09
CA GLN A 46 6.13 14.97 -13.37
C GLN A 46 6.64 15.03 -14.83
N GLN A 47 7.29 13.96 -15.30
CA GLN A 47 7.79 13.87 -16.67
C GLN A 47 6.68 13.94 -17.71
N TYR A 48 5.54 13.32 -17.44
CA TYR A 48 4.39 13.34 -18.33
C TYR A 48 3.87 14.76 -18.54
N PHE A 49 3.59 15.49 -17.46
CA PHE A 49 3.09 16.86 -17.54
C PHE A 49 4.12 17.83 -18.13
N TYR A 50 5.42 17.59 -17.92
CA TYR A 50 6.48 18.36 -18.55
C TYR A 50 6.45 18.21 -20.08
N LYS A 51 6.37 16.98 -20.58
CA LYS A 51 6.28 16.69 -22.03
C LYS A 51 5.02 17.29 -22.68
N LYS A 52 3.95 17.44 -21.91
CA LYS A 52 2.69 18.07 -22.34
C LYS A 52 2.67 19.59 -22.20
N ASN A 53 3.76 20.21 -21.73
CA ASN A 53 3.84 21.63 -21.40
C ASN A 53 2.75 22.11 -20.43
N TYR A 54 2.26 21.21 -19.57
CA TYR A 54 1.22 21.52 -18.58
C TYR A 54 1.86 21.96 -17.25
N THR A 55 1.64 23.21 -16.87
CA THR A 55 2.36 23.85 -15.74
C THR A 55 1.52 24.05 -14.48
N ASN A 56 0.21 23.73 -14.49
CA ASN A 56 -0.66 23.83 -13.32
C ASN A 56 -0.45 22.65 -12.36
N ILE A 57 0.79 22.47 -11.91
CA ILE A 57 1.28 21.38 -11.09
C ILE A 57 2.14 21.93 -9.94
N ASN A 58 1.89 21.38 -8.76
CA ASN A 58 2.62 21.63 -7.52
C ASN A 58 3.44 20.39 -7.16
N ILE A 59 4.76 20.55 -7.05
CA ILE A 59 5.68 19.52 -6.54
C ILE A 59 5.84 19.72 -5.05
N CYS A 60 5.31 18.79 -4.26
CA CYS A 60 5.40 18.84 -2.81
C CYS A 60 6.64 18.07 -2.32
N THR A 61 7.41 18.71 -1.46
CA THR A 61 8.64 18.17 -0.85
C THR A 61 8.73 18.53 0.62
N ILE A 62 9.40 17.74 1.44
CA ILE A 62 9.77 18.10 2.83
C ILE A 62 11.19 18.64 2.94
N TYR A 63 11.92 18.68 1.83
CA TYR A 63 13.29 19.16 1.75
C TYR A 63 13.34 20.53 1.08
N GLU A 64 14.43 21.26 1.30
CA GLU A 64 14.71 22.54 0.61
C GLU A 64 14.66 22.39 -0.91
N THR A 65 15.15 21.26 -1.43
CA THR A 65 15.10 20.92 -2.85
C THR A 65 14.36 19.59 -3.06
N PRO A 66 13.40 19.49 -4.00
CA PRO A 66 12.73 18.23 -4.29
C PRO A 66 13.73 17.15 -4.71
N ARG A 67 13.53 15.90 -4.25
CA ARG A 67 14.38 14.77 -4.70
C ARG A 67 14.31 14.53 -6.20
N ASN A 68 13.18 14.88 -6.82
CA ASN A 68 12.97 14.84 -8.26
C ASN A 68 12.17 16.09 -8.68
N LEU A 69 12.66 16.76 -9.73
CA LEU A 69 12.02 17.91 -10.36
C LEU A 69 12.18 17.81 -11.88
N ALA A 70 11.10 17.50 -12.60
CA ALA A 70 11.17 17.35 -14.07
C ALA A 70 11.25 18.70 -14.82
N SER A 71 10.84 19.82 -14.20
CA SER A 71 10.87 21.14 -14.84
C SER A 71 10.95 22.27 -13.81
N ASN A 72 11.75 23.30 -14.11
CA ASN A 72 11.80 24.54 -13.33
C ASN A 72 10.53 25.39 -13.45
N LYS A 73 9.63 25.08 -14.40
CA LYS A 73 8.33 25.74 -14.55
C LYS A 73 7.29 25.24 -13.55
N PHE A 74 7.57 24.14 -12.85
CA PHE A 74 6.64 23.59 -11.86
C PHE A 74 6.77 24.33 -10.54
N LYS A 75 5.63 24.63 -9.91
CA LYS A 75 5.62 25.29 -8.61
C LYS A 75 6.10 24.30 -7.55
N ILE A 76 7.11 24.68 -6.78
CA ILE A 76 7.57 23.89 -5.63
C ILE A 76 6.79 24.33 -4.40
N ILE A 77 6.31 23.37 -3.62
CA ILE A 77 5.72 23.58 -2.29
C ILE A 77 6.55 22.79 -1.29
N GLN A 78 7.34 23.49 -0.50
CA GLN A 78 7.95 22.91 0.69
C GLN A 78 6.87 22.77 1.77
N VAL A 79 6.65 21.55 2.23
CA VAL A 79 5.66 21.23 3.26
C VAL A 79 6.38 21.14 4.59
N ASP A 80 6.10 22.10 5.46
CA ASP A 80 6.58 22.08 6.84
C ASP A 80 5.88 20.96 7.60
N TYR A 81 6.64 20.19 8.36
CA TYR A 81 6.13 19.11 9.20
C TYR A 81 6.41 19.43 10.67
N ASP A 82 5.67 18.80 11.58
CA ASP A 82 5.90 18.95 13.02
C ASP A 82 7.34 18.54 13.38
N LYS A 83 8.09 19.45 14.00
CA LYS A 83 9.50 19.25 14.40
C LYS A 83 9.66 18.11 15.41
N ASN A 84 8.58 17.69 16.07
CA ASN A 84 8.56 16.55 16.97
C ASN A 84 8.51 15.20 16.23
N LEU A 85 8.35 15.17 14.90
CA LEU A 85 8.41 13.95 14.11
C LEU A 85 9.88 13.52 13.92
N PHE A 86 10.23 12.38 14.50
CA PHE A 86 11.58 11.83 14.41
C PHE A 86 11.76 10.96 13.16
N GLY A 87 10.71 10.29 12.69
CA GLY A 87 10.79 9.35 11.57
C GLY A 87 10.67 10.00 10.19
N GLU A 88 11.63 9.75 9.30
CA GLU A 88 11.56 10.16 7.88
C GLU A 88 10.25 9.71 7.21
N ARG A 89 9.79 8.50 7.52
CA ARG A 89 8.53 7.96 7.01
C ARG A 89 7.31 8.76 7.50
N GLU A 90 7.33 9.24 8.73
CA GLU A 90 6.25 10.04 9.31
C GLU A 90 6.20 11.40 8.63
N LYS A 91 7.35 12.03 8.41
CA LYS A 91 7.47 13.29 7.65
C LYS A 91 6.94 13.16 6.22
N GLN A 92 7.28 12.07 5.53
CA GLN A 92 6.72 11.80 4.20
C GLN A 92 5.20 11.57 4.25
N THR A 93 4.70 10.95 5.31
CA THR A 93 3.25 10.75 5.52
C THR A 93 2.54 12.08 5.74
N PHE A 94 3.14 13.00 6.50
CA PHE A 94 2.62 14.36 6.69
C PHE A 94 2.52 15.12 5.37
N LYS A 95 3.53 15.01 4.50
CA LYS A 95 3.52 15.56 3.14
C LYS A 95 2.37 15.00 2.30
N ASP A 96 2.16 13.69 2.35
CA ASP A 96 1.07 13.02 1.62
C ASP A 96 -0.31 13.43 2.16
N GLU A 97 -0.42 13.66 3.47
CA GLU A 97 -1.63 14.22 4.10
C GLU A 97 -1.91 15.64 3.64
N PHE A 98 -0.90 16.53 3.62
CA PHE A 98 -1.02 17.87 3.07
C PHE A 98 -1.59 17.84 1.64
N MET A 99 -1.03 17.00 0.75
CA MET A 99 -1.51 16.88 -0.63
C MET A 99 -2.94 16.34 -0.70
N THR A 100 -3.30 15.40 0.17
CA THR A 100 -4.65 14.83 0.26
C THR A 100 -5.66 15.91 0.69
N LEU A 101 -5.35 16.67 1.73
CA LEU A 101 -6.26 17.69 2.27
C LEU A 101 -6.46 18.86 1.29
N ASN A 102 -5.41 19.27 0.57
CA ASN A 102 -5.44 20.36 -0.41
C ASN A 102 -5.97 19.97 -1.81
N SER A 103 -6.38 18.72 -2.01
CA SER A 103 -6.97 18.24 -3.26
C SER A 103 -8.45 17.88 -3.12
N ASN A 104 -9.22 18.00 -4.20
CA ASN A 104 -10.61 17.52 -4.24
C ASN A 104 -10.69 16.02 -4.63
N TYR A 105 -9.77 15.60 -5.49
CA TYR A 105 -9.66 14.24 -6.01
C TYR A 105 -8.36 13.58 -5.55
N SER A 106 -8.40 12.28 -5.32
CA SER A 106 -7.21 11.45 -5.13
C SER A 106 -7.14 10.43 -6.28
N PHE A 107 -6.03 10.43 -7.01
CA PHE A 107 -5.75 9.45 -8.07
C PHE A 107 -4.51 8.64 -7.70
N VAL A 108 -4.71 7.35 -7.39
CA VAL A 108 -3.64 6.47 -6.91
C VAL A 108 -3.32 5.39 -7.94
N ILE A 109 -2.05 5.27 -8.33
CA ILE A 109 -1.56 4.22 -9.25
C ILE A 109 -0.78 3.19 -8.41
N TRP A 110 -1.35 2.00 -8.24
CA TRP A 110 -0.97 1.07 -7.18
C TRP A 110 -0.63 -0.33 -7.69
N ASP A 111 0.42 -0.93 -7.11
CA ASP A 111 0.88 -2.30 -7.37
C ASP A 111 0.32 -3.35 -6.40
N GLY A 112 -0.63 -2.97 -5.53
CA GLY A 112 -1.18 -3.85 -4.49
C GLY A 112 -0.24 -4.07 -3.30
N LYS A 113 1.02 -3.59 -3.35
CA LYS A 113 2.07 -3.90 -2.38
C LYS A 113 2.64 -2.67 -1.68
N SER A 114 2.63 -1.52 -2.34
CA SER A 114 3.14 -0.27 -1.77
C SER A 114 2.32 0.15 -0.56
N LYS A 115 2.92 0.06 0.63
CA LYS A 115 2.30 0.53 1.89
C LYS A 115 1.98 2.03 1.83
N GLY A 116 2.83 2.85 1.20
CA GLY A 116 2.57 4.30 1.08
C GLY A 116 1.31 4.58 0.24
N SER A 117 1.17 3.92 -0.90
CA SER A 117 -0.02 4.06 -1.76
C SER A 117 -1.27 3.51 -1.08
N PHE A 118 -1.17 2.39 -0.35
CA PHE A 118 -2.26 1.86 0.47
C PHE A 118 -2.75 2.88 1.52
N GLU A 119 -1.83 3.52 2.25
CA GLU A 119 -2.21 4.56 3.22
C GLU A 119 -2.80 5.80 2.53
N ASN A 120 -2.32 6.17 1.33
CA ASN A 120 -2.91 7.28 0.56
C ASN A 120 -4.35 6.98 0.11
N ILE A 121 -4.64 5.73 -0.28
CA ILE A 121 -6.00 5.28 -0.60
C ILE A 121 -6.89 5.37 0.64
N LYS A 122 -6.46 4.81 1.77
CA LYS A 122 -7.20 4.89 3.04
C LYS A 122 -7.46 6.33 3.46
N ARG A 123 -6.43 7.19 3.40
CA ARG A 123 -6.54 8.60 3.76
C ARG A 123 -7.56 9.33 2.89
N ALA A 124 -7.60 9.03 1.59
CA ALA A 124 -8.60 9.58 0.68
C ALA A 124 -10.03 9.16 1.07
N ILE A 125 -10.24 7.90 1.44
CA ILE A 125 -11.53 7.38 1.90
C ILE A 125 -11.94 8.07 3.21
N THR A 126 -11.07 8.10 4.22
CA THR A 126 -11.36 8.71 5.53
C THR A 126 -11.67 10.21 5.42
N ASN A 127 -11.06 10.91 4.46
CA ASN A 127 -11.29 12.34 4.23
C ASN A 127 -12.36 12.63 3.16
N ASN A 128 -13.19 11.64 2.80
CA ASN A 128 -14.28 11.76 1.82
C ASN A 128 -13.85 12.39 0.49
N LYS A 129 -12.63 12.10 0.03
CA LYS A 129 -12.10 12.58 -1.25
C LYS A 129 -12.68 11.76 -2.40
N LYS A 130 -12.85 12.38 -3.57
CA LYS A 130 -13.22 11.66 -4.79
C LYS A 130 -12.04 10.80 -5.24
N LEU A 131 -12.13 9.49 -5.03
CA LEU A 131 -11.03 8.57 -5.20
C LEU A 131 -11.12 7.81 -6.54
N LYS A 132 -9.99 7.70 -7.23
CA LYS A 132 -9.78 6.80 -8.37
C LYS A 132 -8.51 5.99 -8.13
N VAL A 133 -8.56 4.67 -8.29
CA VAL A 133 -7.41 3.79 -8.09
C VAL A 133 -7.16 2.96 -9.35
N PHE A 134 -5.97 3.07 -9.93
CA PHE A 134 -5.52 2.16 -10.99
C PHE A 134 -4.70 1.03 -10.37
N TYR A 135 -5.20 -0.19 -10.46
CA TYR A 135 -4.55 -1.38 -9.94
C TYR A 135 -3.76 -2.07 -11.04
N THR A 136 -2.44 -1.95 -10.94
CA THR A 136 -1.52 -2.35 -12.01
C THR A 136 -1.41 -3.87 -12.18
N LEU A 137 -1.62 -4.67 -11.13
CA LEU A 137 -1.57 -6.13 -11.24
C LEU A 137 -2.70 -6.71 -12.11
N GLU A 138 -3.85 -6.03 -12.17
CA GLU A 138 -4.99 -6.39 -13.03
C GLU A 138 -5.15 -5.44 -14.22
N ASN A 139 -4.22 -4.49 -14.38
CA ASN A 139 -4.22 -3.47 -15.43
C ASN A 139 -5.59 -2.78 -15.63
N ARG A 140 -6.26 -2.40 -14.54
CA ARG A 140 -7.60 -1.79 -14.58
C ARG A 140 -7.81 -0.77 -13.47
N PHE A 141 -8.87 0.02 -13.60
CA PHE A 141 -9.39 0.79 -12.46
C PHE A 141 -10.19 -0.12 -11.52
N LEU A 142 -10.08 0.14 -10.22
CA LEU A 142 -10.96 -0.49 -9.24
C LEU A 142 -12.34 0.15 -9.28
N ASP A 143 -13.36 -0.70 -9.23
CA ASP A 143 -14.77 -0.29 -9.20
C ASP A 143 -15.11 0.42 -7.89
N LYS A 144 -16.11 1.32 -7.92
CA LYS A 144 -16.48 2.15 -6.76
C LYS A 144 -16.82 1.31 -5.52
N GLU A 145 -17.42 0.15 -5.70
CA GLU A 145 -17.79 -0.80 -4.64
C GLU A 145 -16.56 -1.38 -3.90
N LEU A 146 -15.42 -1.46 -4.58
CA LEU A 146 -14.15 -1.90 -4.00
C LEU A 146 -13.42 -0.79 -3.23
N LEU A 147 -13.82 0.48 -3.38
CA LEU A 147 -13.16 1.63 -2.77
C LEU A 147 -13.64 1.91 -1.34
N ASN A 148 -13.62 0.88 -0.50
CA ASN A 148 -13.83 0.99 0.94
C ASN A 148 -12.64 0.39 1.71
N ILE A 149 -12.52 0.75 3.00
CA ILE A 149 -11.33 0.38 3.81
C ILE A 149 -11.14 -1.14 3.87
N GLU A 150 -12.22 -1.91 3.99
CA GLU A 150 -12.16 -3.37 4.09
C GLU A 150 -11.63 -3.99 2.79
N ASN A 151 -12.25 -3.67 1.66
CA ASN A 151 -11.86 -4.20 0.34
C ASN A 151 -10.42 -3.83 -0.04
N ILE A 152 -10.02 -2.57 0.18
CA ILE A 152 -8.65 -2.12 -0.07
C ILE A 152 -7.65 -2.83 0.85
N THR A 153 -8.02 -3.06 2.12
CA THR A 153 -7.19 -3.83 3.06
C THR A 153 -7.06 -5.28 2.60
N ASN A 154 -8.13 -5.89 2.11
CA ASN A 154 -8.10 -7.25 1.59
C ASN A 154 -7.17 -7.37 0.38
N ILE A 155 -7.26 -6.46 -0.60
CA ILE A 155 -6.34 -6.43 -1.76
C ILE A 155 -4.89 -6.27 -1.31
N TYR A 156 -4.61 -5.33 -0.39
CA TYR A 156 -3.27 -5.11 0.12
C TYR A 156 -2.71 -6.37 0.81
N LYS A 157 -3.53 -7.03 1.63
CA LYS A 157 -3.13 -8.20 2.41
C LYS A 157 -3.06 -9.48 1.60
N GLN A 158 -3.83 -9.63 0.53
CA GLN A 158 -3.64 -10.72 -0.44
C GLN A 158 -2.24 -10.65 -1.08
N ASN A 159 -1.73 -9.45 -1.29
CA ASN A 159 -0.43 -9.23 -1.95
C ASN A 159 0.78 -9.15 -1.00
N THR A 160 0.56 -8.77 0.27
CA THR A 160 1.64 -8.56 1.25
C THR A 160 1.59 -9.51 2.44
N GLY A 161 0.49 -10.25 2.59
CA GLY A 161 0.23 -11.12 3.73
C GLY A 161 0.00 -10.38 5.03
N TYR A 162 -0.34 -11.16 6.05
CA TYR A 162 -0.54 -10.74 7.41
C TYR A 162 0.71 -11.01 8.24
N THR A 163 0.93 -10.18 9.25
CA THR A 163 1.88 -10.46 10.32
C THR A 163 1.31 -11.48 11.29
N GLN A 164 2.17 -12.04 12.14
CA GLN A 164 1.77 -12.96 13.18
C GLN A 164 0.74 -12.34 14.14
N THR A 165 0.96 -11.08 14.55
CA THR A 165 0.02 -10.33 15.38
C THR A 165 -1.33 -10.13 14.70
N GLU A 166 -1.33 -9.84 13.40
CA GLU A 166 -2.59 -9.67 12.66
C GLU A 166 -3.38 -10.98 12.52
N ILE A 167 -2.70 -12.11 12.29
CA ILE A 167 -3.36 -13.43 12.30
C ILE A 167 -3.92 -13.75 13.68
N TYR A 168 -3.16 -13.50 14.74
CA TYR A 168 -3.62 -13.72 16.10
C TYR A 168 -4.89 -12.93 16.42
N ASN A 169 -4.95 -11.66 16.01
CA ASN A 169 -6.17 -10.85 16.17
C ASN A 169 -7.34 -11.42 15.35
N LYS A 170 -7.08 -11.89 14.12
CA LYS A 170 -8.11 -12.53 13.30
C LYS A 170 -8.64 -13.84 13.88
N ILE A 171 -7.79 -14.64 14.53
CA ILE A 171 -8.21 -15.85 15.25
C ILE A 171 -9.23 -15.49 16.34
N LYS A 172 -8.95 -14.43 17.12
CA LYS A 172 -9.85 -13.92 18.16
C LYS A 172 -11.17 -13.40 17.59
N GLU A 173 -11.10 -12.54 16.57
CA GLU A 173 -12.27 -11.97 15.90
C GLU A 173 -13.17 -13.06 15.31
N SER A 174 -12.57 -14.11 14.76
CA SER A 174 -13.28 -15.24 14.14
C SER A 174 -13.80 -16.27 15.16
N LYS A 175 -13.61 -16.05 16.46
CA LYS A 175 -13.99 -16.98 17.55
C LYS A 175 -13.48 -18.41 17.35
N ILE A 176 -12.28 -18.55 16.78
CA ILE A 176 -11.65 -19.87 16.59
C ILE A 176 -11.03 -20.29 17.92
N TYR A 177 -11.51 -21.39 18.51
CA TYR A 177 -10.97 -21.90 19.77
C TYR A 177 -9.64 -22.61 19.51
N THR A 178 -8.57 -22.04 20.04
CA THR A 178 -7.21 -22.59 19.98
C THR A 178 -6.56 -22.47 21.36
N ASN A 179 -5.47 -23.19 21.60
CA ASN A 179 -4.62 -23.02 22.78
C ASN A 179 -3.62 -21.86 22.66
N ILE A 180 -3.78 -20.99 21.65
CA ILE A 180 -2.90 -19.86 21.36
C ILE A 180 -3.40 -18.63 22.13
N ASN A 181 -2.66 -18.26 23.16
CA ASN A 181 -2.95 -17.13 24.04
C ASN A 181 -2.16 -15.88 23.67
N LYS A 182 -1.07 -15.99 22.89
CA LYS A 182 -0.25 -14.86 22.45
C LYS A 182 0.14 -14.97 20.99
N ALA A 183 0.39 -13.84 20.34
CA ALA A 183 0.79 -13.83 18.93
C ALA A 183 2.03 -14.70 18.67
N ASN A 184 3.07 -14.60 19.51
CA ASN A 184 4.32 -15.36 19.38
C ASN A 184 4.14 -16.89 19.42
N GLU A 185 3.06 -17.40 20.01
CA GLU A 185 2.75 -18.84 20.11
C GLU A 185 2.28 -19.45 18.78
N ILE A 186 1.81 -18.65 17.82
CA ILE A 186 1.43 -19.14 16.47
C ILE A 186 2.58 -19.91 15.82
N LYS A 187 3.82 -19.40 15.93
CA LYS A 187 4.99 -20.07 15.36
C LYS A 187 5.18 -21.45 15.98
N GLN A 188 5.06 -21.56 17.30
CA GLN A 188 5.19 -22.84 18.00
C GLN A 188 4.06 -23.80 17.62
N TRP A 189 2.82 -23.30 17.49
CA TRP A 189 1.69 -24.10 17.06
C TRP A 189 1.92 -24.70 15.66
N LEU A 190 2.44 -23.91 14.71
CA LEU A 190 2.75 -24.39 13.36
C LEU A 190 3.87 -25.44 13.34
N ILE A 191 4.84 -25.34 14.27
CA ILE A 191 5.91 -26.33 14.43
C ILE A 191 5.35 -27.64 14.99
N ASN A 192 4.53 -27.56 16.04
CA ASN A 192 3.94 -28.73 16.69
C ASN A 192 2.96 -29.49 15.77
N ASN A 193 2.47 -28.87 14.70
CA ASN A 193 1.56 -29.47 13.72
C ASN A 193 2.27 -29.84 12.39
N ASP A 194 3.61 -29.93 12.37
CA ASP A 194 4.41 -30.29 11.18
C ASP A 194 4.19 -29.39 9.94
N ILE A 195 3.72 -28.15 10.16
CA ILE A 195 3.51 -27.15 9.11
C ILE A 195 4.81 -26.39 8.84
N LEU A 196 5.53 -26.03 9.91
CA LEU A 196 6.85 -25.42 9.86
C LEU A 196 7.87 -26.35 10.51
N LYS A 197 9.09 -26.39 9.98
CA LYS A 197 10.23 -27.10 10.59
C LYS A 197 11.43 -26.17 10.69
N ILE A 198 12.17 -26.25 11.80
CA ILE A 198 13.42 -25.51 11.98
C ILE A 198 14.58 -26.50 11.82
N TYR A 199 15.45 -26.23 10.85
CA TYR A 199 16.69 -26.99 10.61
C TYR A 199 17.85 -26.01 10.57
N ASN A 200 18.84 -26.18 11.46
CA ASN A 200 20.03 -25.31 11.55
C ASN A 200 19.65 -23.81 11.57
N ASP A 201 18.74 -23.44 12.46
CA ASP A 201 18.16 -22.09 12.60
C ASP A 201 17.43 -21.54 11.36
N LYS A 202 17.27 -22.35 10.31
CA LYS A 202 16.48 -22.00 9.11
C LYS A 202 15.08 -22.57 9.22
N LEU A 203 14.10 -21.70 8.99
CA LEU A 203 12.70 -22.05 8.95
C LEU A 203 12.38 -22.64 7.57
N SER A 204 11.69 -23.77 7.53
CA SER A 204 11.24 -24.41 6.30
C SER A 204 9.74 -24.69 6.38
N ILE A 205 9.02 -24.38 5.29
CA ILE A 205 7.59 -24.65 5.19
C ILE A 205 7.41 -26.00 4.53
N ASN A 206 6.61 -26.88 5.15
CA ASN A 206 6.22 -28.14 4.54
C ASN A 206 5.47 -27.88 3.22
N GLN A 207 5.87 -28.58 2.15
CA GLN A 207 5.40 -28.37 0.79
C GLN A 207 3.85 -28.33 0.70
N LYS A 208 3.15 -29.18 1.47
CA LYS A 208 1.69 -29.23 1.53
C LYS A 208 1.04 -27.91 1.92
N TYR A 209 1.71 -27.12 2.77
CA TYR A 209 1.15 -25.90 3.36
C TYR A 209 1.72 -24.61 2.76
N LYS A 210 2.59 -24.68 1.75
CA LYS A 210 3.18 -23.49 1.11
C LYS A 210 2.15 -22.45 0.68
N ASN A 211 0.96 -22.89 0.27
CA ASN A 211 -0.11 -22.01 -0.18
C ASN A 211 -0.73 -21.11 0.90
N TYR A 212 -0.41 -21.31 2.18
CA TYR A 212 -0.86 -20.49 3.31
C TYR A 212 0.11 -19.34 3.67
N PHE A 213 1.25 -19.27 2.99
CA PHE A 213 2.32 -18.34 3.33
C PHE A 213 2.73 -17.48 2.12
N ILE A 214 3.35 -16.35 2.42
CA ILE A 214 4.14 -15.54 1.48
C ILE A 214 5.54 -15.47 2.07
N VAL A 215 6.53 -15.90 1.29
CA VAL A 215 7.95 -15.89 1.72
C VAL A 215 8.64 -14.73 1.04
N GLU A 216 9.18 -13.83 1.84
CA GLU A 216 9.95 -12.67 1.39
C GLU A 216 11.43 -12.87 1.76
N ASN A 217 12.31 -12.75 0.77
CA ASN A 217 13.75 -12.78 0.99
C ASN A 217 14.26 -11.36 1.20
N TYR A 218 14.75 -11.05 2.41
CA TYR A 218 15.36 -9.76 2.70
C TYR A 218 16.77 -9.93 3.24
N ARG A 219 17.77 -9.51 2.46
CA ARG A 219 19.20 -9.58 2.83
C ARG A 219 19.65 -10.97 3.29
N GLY A 220 19.13 -12.02 2.65
CA GLY A 220 19.44 -13.42 2.98
C GLY A 220 18.60 -14.03 4.11
N ASN A 221 17.75 -13.24 4.77
CA ASN A 221 16.80 -13.73 5.76
C ASN A 221 15.42 -13.97 5.13
N GLU A 222 14.87 -15.16 5.33
CA GLU A 222 13.50 -15.50 4.96
C GLU A 222 12.53 -14.94 6.00
N ASN A 223 11.67 -14.02 5.58
CA ASN A 223 10.56 -13.54 6.38
C ASN A 223 9.27 -14.18 5.88
N ILE A 224 8.51 -14.77 6.80
CA ILE A 224 7.24 -15.40 6.48
C ILE A 224 6.08 -14.47 6.85
N LYS A 225 5.22 -14.24 5.88
CA LYS A 225 3.89 -13.64 6.05
C LYS A 225 2.83 -14.71 5.85
N TYR A 226 1.66 -14.47 6.43
CA TYR A 226 0.56 -15.41 6.43
C TYR A 226 -0.53 -14.95 5.46
N LYS A 227 -1.12 -15.85 4.70
CA LYS A 227 -2.32 -15.56 3.89
C LYS A 227 -3.57 -15.73 4.74
N ALA A 228 -4.68 -15.10 4.35
CA ALA A 228 -5.95 -15.15 5.09
C ALA A 228 -6.48 -16.57 5.30
N ASN A 229 -6.30 -17.45 4.31
CA ASN A 229 -6.76 -18.84 4.36
C ASN A 229 -6.06 -19.68 5.46
N ILE A 230 -4.98 -19.20 6.08
CA ILE A 230 -4.35 -19.93 7.20
C ILE A 230 -5.31 -20.14 8.38
N LEU A 231 -6.34 -19.29 8.50
CA LEU A 231 -7.39 -19.43 9.49
C LEU A 231 -8.12 -20.78 9.40
N GLU A 232 -8.18 -21.39 8.22
CA GLU A 232 -8.75 -22.73 8.01
C GLU A 232 -7.96 -23.81 8.76
N LEU A 233 -6.63 -23.70 8.81
CA LEU A 233 -5.80 -24.66 9.54
C LEU A 233 -6.12 -24.63 11.04
N PHE A 234 -6.31 -23.43 11.61
CA PHE A 234 -6.68 -23.28 13.00
C PHE A 234 -8.11 -23.76 13.28
N LYS A 235 -9.05 -23.51 12.35
CA LYS A 235 -10.44 -24.00 12.46
C LYS A 235 -10.50 -25.52 12.46
N ASN A 236 -9.82 -26.18 11.53
CA ASN A 236 -9.87 -27.63 11.38
C ASN A 236 -9.18 -28.39 12.52
N ASN A 237 -8.29 -27.71 13.26
CA ASN A 237 -7.62 -28.24 14.45
C ASN A 237 -8.17 -27.63 15.75
N SER A 238 -9.31 -26.94 15.68
CA SER A 238 -9.97 -26.40 16.85
C SER A 238 -10.50 -27.54 17.72
N LEU A 239 -10.46 -27.36 19.05
CA LEU A 239 -11.03 -28.31 20.01
C LEU A 239 -12.51 -28.63 19.75
N PHE A 240 -13.20 -27.77 18.98
CA PHE A 240 -14.61 -27.91 18.61
C PHE A 240 -14.81 -28.11 17.10
N ALA A 241 -13.80 -28.53 16.33
CA ALA A 241 -13.88 -28.67 14.87
C ALA A 241 -14.88 -29.74 14.37
N SER A 242 -15.59 -30.40 15.27
CA SER A 242 -16.60 -31.43 15.00
C SER A 242 -17.85 -31.26 15.85
N PHE A 243 -18.52 -30.11 15.73
CA PHE A 243 -19.94 -29.93 16.09
C PHE A 243 -20.66 -29.12 15.01
#